data_AF-A0A136MQI7-F1
#
_entry.id   AF-A0A136MQI7-F1
#
_cell.length_a   1.000
_cell.length_b   1.000
_cell.length_c   1.000
_cell.angle_alpha   90.00
_cell.angle_beta   90.00
_cell.angle_gamma   90.00
#
_symmetry.space_group_name_H-M   'P 1'
#
loop_
_entity.id
_entity.type
_entity.pdbx_description
1 polymer ?
#
loop_
_entity_poly.entity_id
_entity_poly.type
_entity_poly.pdbx_seq_one_letter_code
_entity_poly.pdbx_strand_id
1 'polypeptide(L)'
;MNYINKYQAFILHLCLLFLFDCANSCADVVAHQFKYATYPQNPANIAKDKQVDDKLHLFAGMGDQDDWGYGIAGAFLTVSNQIIIDVTTQGAFKTVDNNSFAGFMVDFKTPSGYLKRVAYDLKGLSDKRTDFIPSWGKGVQPDHVVQTDAETGRSLTIDLSREAPIGWNGQIWLSAMVENSGKGSSLEIRLSDITFQPATDTPADIAPFSSEGIKWKQIPIHKMNIIASNMTSPQRMALDHLSMAIPATLAASSTPQATLIIARFDHLSELTDSQRSEIHSLLSDPTGWKEQQGYVIRHYPDRKQIIATSLGDKGLVNAIAHLQRSLILLPEVAIALEKDVTVEKPETEERGIYINIGYGLSSGPITPDNWNEQEWESFIDQLVLARVTFWSFFSVDRNRAYLS
;
A
#
# COMPACT_ATOMS: atom_id res chain seq x y z
N MET A 1 29.56 6.47 31.91
CA MET A 1 28.87 7.74 31.61
C MET A 1 29.38 8.39 30.30
N ASN A 2 29.66 7.60 29.25
CA ASN A 2 30.20 8.12 27.98
C ASN A 2 29.70 7.36 26.73
N TYR A 3 28.61 6.60 26.85
CA TYR A 3 27.99 5.86 25.73
C TYR A 3 26.73 6.54 25.17
N ILE A 4 26.17 7.53 25.87
CA ILE A 4 24.93 8.23 25.47
C ILE A 4 25.21 9.32 24.41
N ASN A 5 26.41 9.91 24.41
CA ASN A 5 26.78 10.97 23.46
C ASN A 5 27.04 10.47 22.02
N LYS A 6 27.30 9.17 21.80
CA LYS A 6 27.48 8.63 20.43
C LYS A 6 26.15 8.35 19.73
N TYR A 7 25.10 7.97 20.45
CA TYR A 7 23.81 7.60 19.87
C TYR A 7 22.87 8.79 19.65
N GLN A 8 22.88 9.77 20.56
CA GLN A 8 22.23 11.06 20.26
C GLN A 8 22.96 11.80 19.14
N ALA A 9 24.29 11.67 19.06
CA ALA A 9 25.03 12.13 17.90
C ALA A 9 24.62 11.35 16.65
N PHE A 10 24.49 10.02 16.67
CA PHE A 10 24.07 9.23 15.51
C PHE A 10 22.68 9.63 14.98
N ILE A 11 21.69 9.84 15.87
CA ILE A 11 20.35 10.31 15.49
C ILE A 11 20.37 11.78 15.03
N LEU A 12 21.19 12.66 15.63
CA LEU A 12 21.41 14.01 15.11
C LEU A 12 22.26 14.05 13.83
N HIS A 13 23.10 13.04 13.58
CA HIS A 13 24.01 12.93 12.44
C HIS A 13 23.29 12.34 11.23
N LEU A 14 22.32 11.45 11.44
CA LEU A 14 21.30 11.05 10.47
C LEU A 14 20.44 12.24 10.02
N CYS A 15 20.25 13.26 10.86
CA CYS A 15 19.62 14.52 10.46
C CYS A 15 20.58 15.50 9.73
N LEU A 16 21.89 15.23 9.67
CA LEU A 16 22.91 16.20 9.23
C LEU A 16 23.85 15.72 8.12
N LEU A 17 23.85 14.45 7.73
CA LEU A 17 24.69 13.95 6.64
C LEU A 17 23.88 13.65 5.37
N PHE A 18 23.76 14.70 4.57
CA PHE A 18 23.85 14.58 3.12
C PHE A 18 25.27 14.14 2.74
N LEU A 19 25.41 13.11 1.88
CA LEU A 19 26.33 13.01 0.71
C LEU A 19 26.75 11.55 0.34
N PHE A 20 26.48 11.19 -0.93
CA PHE A 20 27.16 10.23 -1.84
C PHE A 20 26.88 8.69 -1.87
N ASP A 21 26.33 8.31 -3.05
CA ASP A 21 26.65 7.23 -4.02
C ASP A 21 26.19 5.74 -3.89
N CYS A 22 25.08 5.47 -4.60
CA CYS A 22 24.84 4.51 -5.69
C CYS A 22 25.24 3.00 -5.65
N ALA A 23 24.17 2.19 -5.79
CA ALA A 23 23.87 1.23 -6.88
C ALA A 23 24.21 -0.27 -6.71
N ASN A 24 23.16 -1.12 -6.73
CA ASN A 24 22.79 -2.07 -7.82
C ASN A 24 22.01 -3.33 -7.37
N SER A 25 20.89 -3.62 -8.04
CA SER A 25 20.61 -4.81 -8.89
C SER A 25 19.22 -5.49 -8.75
N CYS A 26 18.50 -5.53 -9.89
CA CYS A 26 17.77 -6.64 -10.58
C CYS A 26 16.73 -7.53 -9.83
N ALA A 27 15.70 -8.13 -10.44
CA ALA A 27 14.98 -8.03 -11.72
C ALA A 27 13.69 -8.93 -11.65
N ASP A 28 12.68 -8.56 -12.46
CA ASP A 28 11.60 -9.33 -13.12
C ASP A 28 10.79 -10.45 -12.42
N VAL A 29 9.45 -10.25 -12.36
CA VAL A 29 8.41 -11.23 -12.78
C VAL A 29 7.17 -10.47 -13.31
N VAL A 30 6.79 -10.74 -14.56
CA VAL A 30 5.50 -10.36 -15.15
C VAL A 30 4.46 -11.41 -14.74
N ALA A 31 3.48 -11.04 -13.91
CA ALA A 31 2.32 -11.86 -13.61
C ALA A 31 1.05 -10.99 -13.66
N HIS A 32 -0.04 -11.58 -14.17
CA HIS A 32 -1.35 -10.95 -14.30
C HIS A 32 -1.76 -10.31 -12.95
N GLN A 33 -2.19 -9.04 -12.99
CA GLN A 33 -2.44 -8.23 -11.81
C GLN A 33 -3.63 -8.77 -10.99
N PHE A 34 -3.30 -9.53 -9.97
CA PHE A 34 -4.14 -9.72 -8.80
C PHE A 34 -3.61 -8.80 -7.70
N LYS A 35 -4.49 -8.09 -6.99
CA LYS A 35 -4.10 -7.35 -5.78
C LYS A 35 -3.99 -8.32 -4.61
N TYR A 36 -2.85 -8.99 -4.50
CA TYR A 36 -2.52 -9.80 -3.33
C TYR A 36 -1.96 -8.91 -2.23
N ALA A 37 -2.48 -9.06 -1.01
CA ALA A 37 -1.90 -8.48 0.17
C ALA A 37 -1.48 -9.64 1.08
N THR A 38 -0.18 -9.90 1.15
CA THR A 38 0.42 -10.87 2.08
C THR A 38 0.97 -10.10 3.27
N TYR A 39 0.49 -10.40 4.47
CA TYR A 39 0.95 -9.74 5.69
C TYR A 39 1.23 -10.78 6.77
N PRO A 40 2.50 -11.02 7.09
CA PRO A 40 2.88 -11.57 8.37
C PRO A 40 3.47 -10.49 9.29
N GLN A 41 3.04 -10.47 10.57
CA GLN A 41 3.67 -9.65 11.62
C GLN A 41 5.06 -10.21 12.04
N ASN A 42 5.34 -11.48 11.71
CA ASN A 42 6.59 -12.19 12.00
C ASN A 42 7.08 -12.90 10.72
N PRO A 43 8.36 -12.79 10.29
CA PRO A 43 8.89 -13.48 9.11
C PRO A 43 8.75 -15.02 9.11
N ALA A 44 8.38 -15.63 10.25
CA ALA A 44 8.00 -17.05 10.32
C ALA A 44 6.59 -17.35 9.81
N ASN A 45 5.69 -16.36 9.73
CA ASN A 45 4.33 -16.54 9.24
C ASN A 45 4.35 -16.53 7.71
N ILE A 46 3.81 -17.59 7.11
CA ILE A 46 3.85 -17.78 5.66
C ILE A 46 2.47 -17.42 5.10
N ALA A 47 2.46 -16.45 4.19
CA ALA A 47 1.35 -16.20 3.29
C ALA A 47 1.83 -16.50 1.87
N LYS A 48 1.18 -17.45 1.20
CA LYS A 48 1.47 -17.79 -0.20
C LYS A 48 0.16 -17.83 -0.96
N ASP A 49 0.13 -17.11 -2.06
CA ASP A 49 -0.81 -17.31 -3.15
C ASP A 49 -0.08 -18.00 -4.30
N LYS A 50 -0.73 -19.02 -4.89
CA LYS A 50 -0.24 -19.63 -6.11
C LYS A 50 -1.43 -20.08 -6.93
N GLN A 51 -1.51 -19.65 -8.18
CA GLN A 51 -2.37 -20.31 -9.15
C GLN A 51 -1.67 -21.58 -9.61
N VAL A 52 -2.26 -22.74 -9.32
CA VAL A 52 -1.79 -24.06 -9.78
C VAL A 52 -2.99 -24.73 -10.41
N ASP A 53 -2.87 -25.16 -11.68
CA ASP A 53 -3.90 -25.93 -12.38
C ASP A 53 -5.31 -25.29 -12.34
N ASP A 54 -5.40 -23.99 -12.67
CA ASP A 54 -6.65 -23.20 -12.64
C ASP A 54 -7.36 -23.13 -11.27
N LYS A 55 -6.65 -23.41 -10.18
CA LYS A 55 -7.16 -23.25 -8.82
C LYS A 55 -6.48 -22.09 -8.13
N LEU A 56 -7.25 -21.34 -7.34
CA LEU A 56 -6.72 -20.37 -6.39
C LEU A 56 -6.31 -21.10 -5.11
N HIS A 57 -5.06 -20.94 -4.69
CA HIS A 57 -4.56 -21.41 -3.40
C HIS A 57 -4.28 -20.22 -2.50
N LEU A 58 -4.89 -20.19 -1.31
CA LEU A 58 -4.56 -19.23 -0.26
C LEU A 58 -4.01 -19.99 0.94
N PHE A 59 -2.76 -19.71 1.30
CA PHE A 59 -2.09 -20.32 2.44
C PHE A 59 -1.83 -19.27 3.54
N ALA A 60 -2.11 -19.63 4.79
CA ALA A 60 -1.84 -18.86 5.98
C ALA A 60 -1.27 -19.76 7.10
N GLY A 61 -0.29 -19.29 7.87
CA GLY A 61 0.21 -20.06 9.01
C GLY A 61 0.95 -19.22 10.06
N MET A 62 1.05 -19.79 11.26
CA MET A 62 1.67 -19.20 12.47
C MET A 62 3.20 -19.34 12.55
N GLY A 63 3.81 -20.06 11.61
CA GLY A 63 5.24 -20.35 11.66
C GLY A 63 5.67 -21.19 12.87
N ASP A 64 6.98 -21.27 13.10
CA ASP A 64 7.58 -22.16 14.11
C ASP A 64 8.11 -21.45 15.35
N GLN A 65 7.78 -20.17 15.58
CA GLN A 65 8.39 -19.39 16.66
C GLN A 65 7.51 -19.37 17.92
N ASP A 66 6.31 -18.78 17.81
CA ASP A 66 5.44 -18.51 18.96
C ASP A 66 3.97 -18.90 18.68
N ASP A 67 3.16 -18.92 19.74
CA ASP A 67 1.71 -19.09 19.64
C ASP A 67 0.98 -17.79 19.27
N TRP A 68 1.71 -16.67 19.14
CA TRP A 68 1.18 -15.32 18.91
C TRP A 68 1.55 -14.79 17.53
N GLY A 69 0.65 -14.00 16.94
CA GLY A 69 0.80 -13.39 15.62
C GLY A 69 -0.27 -13.88 14.66
N TYR A 70 -0.13 -13.53 13.37
CA TYR A 70 -1.07 -13.94 12.34
C TYR A 70 -0.40 -14.12 10.98
N GLY A 71 -0.96 -15.03 10.18
CA GLY A 71 -0.71 -15.17 8.75
C GLY A 71 -2.02 -14.99 7.99
N ILE A 72 -1.99 -14.20 6.91
CA ILE A 72 -3.18 -13.91 6.11
C ILE A 72 -2.82 -13.88 4.64
N ALA A 73 -3.62 -14.56 3.83
CA ALA A 73 -3.60 -14.46 2.37
C ALA A 73 -5.00 -14.15 1.87
N GLY A 74 -5.14 -13.16 0.98
CA GLY A 74 -6.44 -12.74 0.46
C GLY A 74 -6.47 -12.56 -1.06
N ALA A 75 -7.65 -12.74 -1.65
CA ALA A 75 -7.91 -12.53 -3.06
C ALA A 75 -9.28 -11.86 -3.28
N PHE A 76 -9.34 -10.97 -4.27
CA PHE A 76 -10.59 -10.43 -4.78
C PHE A 76 -11.15 -11.32 -5.88
N LEU A 77 -12.42 -11.70 -5.77
CA LEU A 77 -13.04 -12.69 -6.65
C LEU A 77 -14.42 -12.23 -7.12
N THR A 78 -14.75 -12.52 -8.38
CA THR A 78 -16.14 -12.59 -8.84
C THR A 78 -16.56 -14.04 -8.77
N VAL A 79 -17.66 -14.33 -8.08
CA VAL A 79 -18.11 -15.70 -7.78
C VAL A 79 -19.60 -15.85 -8.05
N SER A 80 -20.04 -17.09 -8.19
CA SER A 80 -21.46 -17.41 -8.19
C SER A 80 -22.05 -17.33 -6.78
N ASN A 81 -23.32 -17.67 -6.61
CA ASN A 81 -23.96 -17.77 -5.28
C ASN A 81 -23.31 -18.81 -4.36
N GLN A 82 -22.49 -19.71 -4.90
CA GLN A 82 -21.79 -20.74 -4.15
C GLN A 82 -20.31 -20.78 -4.49
N ILE A 83 -19.51 -21.15 -3.48
CA ILE A 83 -18.10 -21.51 -3.65
C ILE A 83 -17.84 -22.86 -2.99
N ILE A 84 -16.97 -23.66 -3.60
CA ILE A 84 -16.45 -24.90 -3.04
C ILE A 84 -15.02 -24.67 -2.61
N ILE A 85 -14.74 -24.91 -1.34
CA ILE A 85 -13.44 -24.69 -0.72
C ILE A 85 -12.90 -26.03 -0.20
N ASP A 86 -11.80 -26.49 -0.79
CA ASP A 86 -11.02 -27.60 -0.24
C ASP A 86 -10.13 -27.07 0.88
N VAL A 87 -10.32 -27.59 2.10
CA VAL A 87 -9.57 -27.15 3.28
C VAL A 87 -8.48 -28.16 3.61
N THR A 88 -7.25 -27.67 3.79
CA THR A 88 -6.13 -28.44 4.34
C THR A 88 -5.58 -27.70 5.55
N THR A 89 -5.46 -28.39 6.67
CA THR A 89 -4.89 -27.81 7.89
C THR A 89 -3.72 -28.64 8.38
N GLN A 90 -2.74 -28.00 9.00
CA GLN A 90 -1.61 -28.65 9.63
C GLN A 90 -1.43 -28.10 11.04
N GLY A 91 -0.89 -28.91 11.95
CA GLY A 91 -0.66 -28.53 13.34
C GLY A 91 -1.90 -28.65 14.22
N ALA A 92 -1.75 -28.30 15.50
CA ALA A 92 -2.84 -28.30 16.46
C ALA A 92 -3.33 -26.87 16.68
N PHE A 93 -4.53 -26.55 16.20
CA PHE A 93 -5.16 -25.28 16.51
C PHE A 93 -5.58 -25.23 17.99
N LYS A 94 -5.33 -24.10 18.65
CA LYS A 94 -5.73 -23.87 20.03
C LYS A 94 -6.15 -22.42 20.25
N THR A 95 -7.08 -22.18 21.16
CA THR A 95 -7.44 -20.84 21.61
C THR A 95 -6.36 -20.32 22.57
N VAL A 96 -5.62 -19.29 22.16
CA VAL A 96 -4.62 -18.60 22.98
C VAL A 96 -5.23 -17.38 23.66
N ASP A 97 -6.12 -16.67 22.98
CA ASP A 97 -6.80 -15.47 23.44
C ASP A 97 -8.18 -15.28 22.76
N ASN A 98 -8.86 -14.15 23.04
CA ASN A 98 -10.16 -13.86 22.44
C ASN A 98 -10.10 -13.63 20.92
N ASN A 99 -8.93 -13.38 20.34
CA ASN A 99 -8.76 -13.13 18.90
C ASN A 99 -8.23 -14.34 18.16
N SER A 100 -8.05 -15.49 18.83
CA SER A 100 -7.62 -16.72 18.19
C SER A 100 -8.59 -17.10 17.08
N PHE A 101 -8.07 -17.30 15.88
CA PHE A 101 -8.87 -17.57 14.69
C PHE A 101 -8.10 -18.45 13.72
N ALA A 102 -8.74 -19.50 13.24
CA ALA A 102 -8.27 -20.29 12.12
C ALA A 102 -9.44 -20.47 11.18
N GLY A 103 -9.34 -20.00 9.95
CA GLY A 103 -10.47 -20.04 9.04
C GLY A 103 -10.32 -19.08 7.90
N PHE A 104 -11.44 -18.68 7.33
CA PHE A 104 -11.42 -17.71 6.25
C PHE A 104 -12.54 -16.68 6.41
N MET A 105 -12.32 -15.49 5.89
CA MET A 105 -13.26 -14.39 5.91
C MET A 105 -13.74 -14.07 4.51
N VAL A 106 -15.03 -13.74 4.40
CA VAL A 106 -15.67 -13.28 3.17
C VAL A 106 -16.18 -11.86 3.41
N ASP A 107 -15.58 -10.88 2.72
CA ASP A 107 -16.10 -9.53 2.64
C ASP A 107 -16.95 -9.37 1.37
N PHE A 108 -18.24 -9.07 1.55
CA PHE A 108 -19.19 -8.94 0.46
C PHE A 108 -19.18 -7.53 -0.12
N LYS A 109 -18.90 -7.44 -1.43
CA LYS A 109 -18.87 -6.18 -2.17
C LYS A 109 -20.26 -5.81 -2.68
N THR A 110 -20.62 -4.54 -2.53
CA THR A 110 -21.80 -3.94 -3.18
C THR A 110 -21.34 -2.73 -3.98
N PRO A 111 -22.22 -2.05 -4.76
CA PRO A 111 -21.88 -0.80 -5.42
C PRO A 111 -21.55 0.39 -4.50
N SER A 112 -21.63 0.22 -3.18
CA SER A 112 -21.40 1.28 -2.18
C SER A 112 -20.25 0.96 -1.23
N GLY A 113 -19.46 -0.07 -1.51
CA GLY A 113 -18.40 -0.54 -0.62
C GLY A 113 -18.56 -2.00 -0.19
N TYR A 114 -17.74 -2.40 0.77
CA TYR A 114 -17.92 -3.69 1.45
C TYR A 114 -18.90 -3.49 2.61
N LEU A 115 -20.05 -4.16 2.58
CA LEU A 115 -21.11 -3.92 3.57
C LEU A 115 -21.20 -4.99 4.65
N LYS A 116 -20.75 -6.22 4.36
CA LYS A 116 -20.80 -7.33 5.31
C LYS A 116 -19.51 -8.15 5.26
N ARG A 117 -19.02 -8.54 6.43
CA ARG A 117 -17.92 -9.48 6.64
C ARG A 117 -18.45 -10.70 7.38
N VAL A 118 -18.18 -11.88 6.85
CA VAL A 118 -18.51 -13.15 7.52
C VAL A 118 -17.23 -13.92 7.74
N ALA A 119 -16.97 -14.31 8.99
CA ALA A 119 -15.86 -15.18 9.34
C ALA A 119 -16.36 -16.63 9.45
N TYR A 120 -15.73 -17.53 8.71
CA TYR A 120 -15.97 -18.96 8.78
C TYR A 120 -14.87 -19.57 9.64
N ASP A 121 -15.22 -19.79 10.90
CA ASP A 121 -14.32 -20.27 11.94
C ASP A 121 -14.18 -21.79 11.84
N LEU A 122 -12.93 -22.26 11.79
CA LEU A 122 -12.57 -23.66 11.90
C LEU A 122 -12.30 -23.95 13.36
N LYS A 123 -13.07 -24.88 13.93
CA LYS A 123 -12.87 -25.40 15.31
C LYS A 123 -13.29 -24.47 16.46
N GLY A 124 -14.08 -23.42 16.20
CA GLY A 124 -14.72 -22.66 17.28
C GLY A 124 -13.76 -21.83 18.12
N LEU A 125 -12.74 -21.27 17.49
CA LEU A 125 -11.72 -20.50 18.19
C LEU A 125 -12.17 -19.07 18.53
N SER A 126 -13.19 -18.54 17.83
CA SER A 126 -13.37 -17.09 17.68
C SER A 126 -14.74 -16.54 18.10
N ASP A 127 -15.48 -17.19 19.00
CA ASP A 127 -16.82 -16.72 19.41
C ASP A 127 -16.82 -15.31 20.06
N LYS A 128 -15.65 -14.84 20.49
CA LYS A 128 -15.42 -13.53 21.13
C LYS A 128 -14.42 -12.64 20.40
N ARG A 129 -14.09 -12.94 19.13
CA ARG A 129 -13.13 -12.14 18.36
C ARG A 129 -13.62 -10.70 18.21
N THR A 130 -12.81 -9.74 18.67
CA THR A 130 -13.07 -8.30 18.51
C THR A 130 -12.15 -7.63 17.49
N ASP A 131 -11.16 -8.37 16.99
CA ASP A 131 -10.18 -7.82 16.07
C ASP A 131 -10.74 -7.59 14.65
N PHE A 132 -10.24 -6.55 14.00
CA PHE A 132 -10.66 -6.08 12.67
C PHE A 132 -9.73 -6.56 11.54
N ILE A 133 -8.66 -7.28 11.86
CA ILE A 133 -7.74 -7.84 10.87
C ILE A 133 -8.48 -8.90 10.02
N PRO A 134 -8.29 -8.91 8.68
CA PRO A 134 -7.46 -7.98 7.91
C PRO A 134 -8.13 -6.61 7.68
N SER A 135 -7.29 -5.58 7.53
CA SER A 135 -7.72 -4.17 7.36
C SER A 135 -8.25 -3.84 5.95
N TRP A 136 -8.18 -4.77 5.00
CA TRP A 136 -8.83 -4.64 3.69
C TRP A 136 -10.28 -5.17 3.72
N GLY A 137 -10.98 -5.13 2.58
CA GLY A 137 -12.39 -5.53 2.53
C GLY A 137 -13.26 -4.54 3.30
N LYS A 138 -14.09 -5.03 4.23
CA LYS A 138 -14.85 -4.17 5.15
C LYS A 138 -13.95 -3.53 6.22
N GLY A 139 -12.81 -4.16 6.57
CA GLY A 139 -11.82 -3.59 7.48
C GLY A 139 -12.31 -3.39 8.92
N VAL A 140 -13.31 -4.15 9.36
CA VAL A 140 -13.88 -4.12 10.73
C VAL A 140 -14.08 -5.55 11.26
N GLN A 141 -14.53 -5.68 12.51
CA GLN A 141 -14.92 -6.98 13.09
C GLN A 141 -15.95 -7.70 12.19
N PRO A 142 -15.91 -9.05 12.09
CA PRO A 142 -16.95 -9.80 11.39
C PRO A 142 -18.36 -9.48 11.90
N ASP A 143 -19.29 -9.26 10.98
CA ASP A 143 -20.71 -9.07 11.32
C ASP A 143 -21.36 -10.38 11.77
N HIS A 144 -20.81 -11.49 11.30
CA HIS A 144 -21.30 -12.83 11.58
C HIS A 144 -20.11 -13.80 11.62
N VAL A 145 -20.13 -14.71 12.59
CA VAL A 145 -19.19 -15.82 12.70
C VAL A 145 -19.96 -17.11 12.47
N VAL A 146 -19.63 -17.82 11.41
CA VAL A 146 -20.20 -19.12 11.07
C VAL A 146 -19.23 -20.20 11.52
N GLN A 147 -19.69 -21.07 12.40
CA GLN A 147 -18.94 -22.25 12.79
C GLN A 147 -19.00 -23.28 11.69
N THR A 148 -17.85 -23.75 11.23
CA THR A 148 -17.76 -24.76 10.17
C THR A 148 -17.22 -26.08 10.74
N ASP A 149 -17.74 -27.18 10.21
CA ASP A 149 -17.26 -28.53 10.50
C ASP A 149 -16.17 -28.97 9.50
N ALA A 150 -15.53 -28.03 8.81
CA ALA A 150 -14.52 -28.32 7.83
C ALA A 150 -13.34 -29.09 8.46
N GLU A 151 -12.99 -30.19 7.79
CA GLU A 151 -11.90 -31.08 8.16
C GLU A 151 -10.89 -31.10 7.01
N THR A 152 -9.62 -31.36 7.36
CA THR A 152 -8.57 -31.52 6.35
C THR A 152 -8.95 -32.57 5.32
N GLY A 153 -8.85 -32.23 4.04
CA GLY A 153 -9.15 -33.14 2.93
C GLY A 153 -10.64 -33.24 2.60
N ARG A 154 -11.50 -32.40 3.19
CA ARG A 154 -12.90 -32.26 2.80
C ARG A 154 -13.16 -30.93 2.11
N SER A 155 -14.03 -30.97 1.11
CA SER A 155 -14.57 -29.79 0.45
C SER A 155 -15.76 -29.24 1.25
N LEU A 156 -15.76 -27.93 1.50
CA LEU A 156 -16.86 -27.19 2.08
C LEU A 156 -17.59 -26.44 0.97
N THR A 157 -18.90 -26.66 0.83
CA THR A 157 -19.75 -25.84 -0.04
C THR A 157 -20.37 -24.71 0.77
N ILE A 158 -20.14 -23.48 0.34
CA ILE A 158 -20.64 -22.28 1.00
C ILE A 158 -21.67 -21.63 0.12
N ASP A 159 -22.88 -21.50 0.63
CA ASP A 159 -23.94 -20.73 -0.01
C ASP A 159 -23.83 -19.26 0.41
N LEU A 160 -23.09 -18.50 -0.41
CA LEU A 160 -22.84 -17.08 -0.22
C LEU A 160 -24.13 -16.27 -0.25
N SER A 161 -25.15 -16.70 -1.00
CA SER A 161 -26.41 -15.97 -1.11
C SER A 161 -27.19 -15.91 0.22
N ARG A 162 -26.97 -16.88 1.12
CA ARG A 162 -27.57 -16.88 2.46
C ARG A 162 -26.97 -15.82 3.37
N GLU A 163 -25.71 -15.49 3.14
CA GLU A 163 -24.97 -14.54 3.96
C GLU A 163 -24.82 -13.18 3.30
N ALA A 164 -24.97 -13.08 1.98
CA ALA A 164 -24.78 -11.84 1.25
C ALA A 164 -25.74 -10.73 1.72
N PRO A 165 -25.26 -9.48 1.86
CA PRO A 165 -26.13 -8.35 2.11
C PRO A 165 -26.98 -8.03 0.86
N ILE A 166 -28.07 -7.30 1.06
CA ILE A 166 -28.85 -6.73 -0.05
C ILE A 166 -27.93 -5.88 -0.92
N GLY A 167 -28.00 -6.09 -2.24
CA GLY A 167 -27.17 -5.37 -3.21
C GLY A 167 -25.76 -5.96 -3.41
N TRP A 168 -25.47 -7.16 -2.90
CA TRP A 168 -24.28 -7.91 -3.28
C TRP A 168 -24.22 -8.12 -4.79
N ASN A 169 -23.08 -7.80 -5.39
CA ASN A 169 -22.89 -7.80 -6.84
C ASN A 169 -22.14 -9.04 -7.36
N GLY A 170 -22.05 -10.11 -6.57
CA GLY A 170 -21.29 -11.31 -6.91
C GLY A 170 -19.78 -11.19 -6.66
N GLN A 171 -19.28 -10.05 -6.18
CA GLN A 171 -17.87 -9.87 -5.86
C GLN A 171 -17.61 -10.03 -4.36
N ILE A 172 -16.49 -10.67 -4.01
CA ILE A 172 -16.04 -10.88 -2.64
C ILE A 172 -14.55 -10.61 -2.49
N TRP A 173 -14.13 -10.25 -1.28
CA TRP A 173 -12.77 -10.50 -0.83
C TRP A 173 -12.74 -11.76 0.03
N LEU A 174 -11.99 -12.77 -0.40
CA LEU A 174 -11.81 -14.01 0.34
C LEU A 174 -10.42 -13.99 1.00
N SER A 175 -10.36 -14.12 2.32
CA SER A 175 -9.09 -14.14 3.08
C SER A 175 -8.96 -15.42 3.87
N ALA A 176 -7.93 -16.23 3.62
CA ALA A 176 -7.51 -17.30 4.53
C ALA A 176 -6.67 -16.71 5.65
N MET A 177 -6.94 -17.09 6.89
CA MET A 177 -6.31 -16.48 8.06
C MET A 177 -6.09 -17.49 9.18
N VAL A 178 -4.91 -17.38 9.79
CA VAL A 178 -4.60 -18.02 11.07
C VAL A 178 -4.03 -16.93 11.99
N GLU A 179 -4.59 -16.76 13.17
CA GLU A 179 -4.15 -15.81 14.19
C GLU A 179 -4.19 -16.46 15.56
N ASN A 180 -3.14 -16.27 16.35
CA ASN A 180 -3.01 -16.74 17.73
C ASN A 180 -3.49 -18.19 17.93
N SER A 181 -3.31 -19.04 16.92
CA SER A 181 -3.92 -20.38 16.90
C SER A 181 -2.93 -21.50 17.18
N GLY A 182 -1.75 -21.17 17.70
CA GLY A 182 -0.72 -22.12 18.08
C GLY A 182 0.39 -22.29 17.05
N LYS A 183 1.62 -22.45 17.56
CA LYS A 183 2.83 -22.67 16.76
C LYS A 183 2.70 -23.87 15.81
N GLY A 184 3.20 -23.70 14.59
CA GLY A 184 3.21 -24.72 13.53
C GLY A 184 1.85 -24.96 12.91
N SER A 185 0.81 -24.22 13.33
CA SER A 185 -0.51 -24.33 12.73
C SER A 185 -0.55 -23.58 11.39
N SER A 186 -1.23 -24.18 10.41
CA SER A 186 -1.47 -23.55 9.12
C SER A 186 -2.78 -24.01 8.51
N LEU A 187 -3.28 -23.17 7.61
CA LEU A 187 -4.47 -23.33 6.83
C LEU A 187 -4.13 -23.07 5.37
N GLU A 188 -4.45 -24.03 4.51
CA GLU A 188 -4.52 -23.85 3.07
C GLU A 188 -5.97 -24.02 2.65
N ILE A 189 -6.48 -23.06 1.88
CA ILE A 189 -7.75 -23.21 1.17
C ILE A 189 -7.51 -23.22 -0.33
N ARG A 190 -8.17 -24.13 -1.02
CA ARG A 190 -8.16 -24.20 -2.49
C ARG A 190 -9.58 -24.08 -3.00
N LEU A 191 -9.75 -23.32 -4.07
CA LEU A 191 -11.06 -23.18 -4.70
C LEU A 191 -11.09 -23.98 -6.00
N SER A 192 -12.05 -24.90 -6.07
CA SER A 192 -12.12 -25.93 -7.12
C SER A 192 -12.91 -25.47 -8.36
N ASP A 193 -13.86 -24.55 -8.17
CA ASP A 193 -14.84 -24.12 -9.18
C ASP A 193 -14.91 -22.59 -9.31
N ILE A 194 -13.76 -21.92 -9.48
CA ILE A 194 -13.77 -20.49 -9.82
C ILE A 194 -13.68 -20.35 -11.34
N THR A 195 -14.71 -19.75 -11.94
CA THR A 195 -14.49 -19.11 -13.23
C THR A 195 -13.77 -17.80 -12.97
N PHE A 196 -12.47 -17.75 -13.25
CA PHE A 196 -11.76 -16.47 -13.29
C PHE A 196 -12.33 -15.69 -14.45
N GLN A 197 -13.31 -14.83 -14.17
CA GLN A 197 -13.55 -13.76 -15.11
C GLN A 197 -12.32 -12.85 -15.05
N PRO A 198 -11.59 -12.63 -16.17
CA PRO A 198 -10.67 -11.50 -16.22
C PRO A 198 -11.50 -10.30 -15.75
N ALA A 199 -10.97 -9.45 -14.88
CA ALA A 199 -11.71 -8.31 -14.36
C ALA A 199 -12.20 -7.44 -15.52
N THR A 200 -13.38 -7.74 -16.06
CA THR A 200 -14.07 -6.94 -17.07
C THR A 200 -14.76 -5.77 -16.38
N ASP A 201 -15.04 -5.95 -15.09
CA ASP A 201 -15.43 -4.92 -14.16
C ASP A 201 -14.25 -4.59 -13.26
N THR A 202 -13.51 -3.54 -13.62
CA THR A 202 -12.76 -2.75 -12.65
C THR A 202 -13.72 -2.48 -11.48
N PRO A 203 -13.40 -2.87 -10.22
CA PRO A 203 -14.34 -2.83 -9.12
C PRO A 203 -15.04 -1.46 -9.06
N ALA A 204 -16.36 -1.36 -9.01
CA ALA A 204 -17.05 -0.06 -9.00
C ALA A 204 -16.67 0.85 -7.80
N ASP A 205 -15.98 0.31 -6.80
CA ASP A 205 -15.44 1.06 -5.64
C ASP A 205 -13.90 1.15 -5.62
N ILE A 206 -13.23 0.69 -6.67
CA ILE A 206 -12.20 1.52 -7.30
C ILE A 206 -12.88 2.01 -8.55
N ALA A 207 -13.85 2.94 -8.42
CA ALA A 207 -14.56 3.47 -9.58
C ALA A 207 -13.56 3.56 -10.74
N PRO A 208 -13.75 2.89 -11.90
CA PRO A 208 -13.26 3.53 -13.08
C PRO A 208 -13.90 4.91 -12.97
N PHE A 209 -13.08 5.94 -12.73
CA PHE A 209 -13.46 7.31 -13.01
C PHE A 209 -14.42 7.24 -14.18
N SER A 210 -15.67 7.62 -13.94
CA SER A 210 -16.79 7.26 -14.80
C SER A 210 -16.36 7.31 -16.27
N SER A 211 -16.42 6.17 -16.96
CA SER A 211 -16.11 6.12 -18.40
C SER A 211 -17.13 6.93 -19.21
N GLU A 212 -18.20 7.37 -18.56
CA GLU A 212 -18.91 8.60 -18.88
C GLU A 212 -18.24 9.80 -18.18
N GLY A 213 -17.15 10.32 -18.76
CA GLY A 213 -16.75 11.72 -18.52
C GLY A 213 -15.26 12.02 -18.24
N ILE A 214 -14.48 11.11 -17.67
CA ILE A 214 -13.08 11.43 -17.27
C ILE A 214 -12.08 10.76 -18.20
N LYS A 215 -11.64 11.52 -19.21
CA LYS A 215 -10.59 11.11 -20.14
C LYS A 215 -9.23 11.28 -19.47
N TRP A 216 -8.71 10.20 -18.89
CA TRP A 216 -7.33 10.14 -18.40
C TRP A 216 -6.37 10.48 -19.52
N LYS A 217 -5.54 11.50 -19.28
CA LYS A 217 -4.48 11.87 -20.22
C LYS A 217 -3.24 11.06 -19.85
N GLN A 218 -2.90 10.09 -20.68
CA GLN A 218 -1.68 9.29 -20.52
C GLN A 218 -0.55 9.96 -21.28
N ILE A 219 0.53 10.27 -20.59
CA ILE A 219 1.71 10.90 -21.18
C ILE A 219 2.93 10.05 -20.82
N PRO A 220 3.58 9.38 -21.79
CA PRO A 220 4.72 8.51 -21.52
C PRO A 220 5.87 9.29 -20.89
N ILE A 221 6.29 8.89 -19.69
CA ILE A 221 7.26 9.66 -18.89
C ILE A 221 8.67 9.62 -19.49
N HIS A 222 9.05 8.49 -20.12
CA HIS A 222 10.34 8.35 -20.82
C HIS A 222 10.46 9.27 -22.05
N LYS A 223 9.33 9.81 -22.55
CA LYS A 223 9.28 10.80 -23.63
C LYS A 223 9.25 12.24 -23.08
N MET A 224 9.41 12.44 -21.78
CA MET A 224 9.44 13.77 -21.16
C MET A 224 10.87 14.26 -20.93
N ASN A 225 11.11 15.54 -21.20
CA ASN A 225 12.25 16.25 -20.65
C ASN A 225 11.90 16.71 -19.22
N ILE A 226 12.58 16.18 -18.21
CA ILE A 226 12.34 16.54 -16.81
C ILE A 226 13.23 17.72 -16.45
N ILE A 227 12.61 18.85 -16.11
CA ILE A 227 13.30 20.05 -15.63
C ILE A 227 13.02 20.18 -14.14
N ALA A 228 14.09 20.00 -13.36
CA ALA A 228 14.08 20.09 -11.91
C ALA A 228 15.16 21.09 -11.47
N SER A 229 14.77 22.14 -10.74
CA SER A 229 15.69 23.20 -10.34
C SER A 229 15.55 23.55 -8.85
N ASN A 230 16.67 23.92 -8.22
CA ASN A 230 16.75 24.39 -6.84
C ASN A 230 16.07 23.47 -5.81
N MET A 231 16.19 22.16 -6.00
CA MET A 231 15.58 21.17 -5.12
C MET A 231 16.34 21.02 -3.81
N THR A 232 15.60 21.06 -2.69
CA THR A 232 16.07 20.56 -1.41
C THR A 232 16.19 19.05 -1.47
N SER A 233 16.83 18.47 -0.47
CA SER A 233 17.11 17.06 -0.53
C SER A 233 15.92 16.11 -0.48
N PRO A 234 14.88 16.34 0.34
CA PRO A 234 13.67 15.52 0.28
C PRO A 234 12.99 15.59 -1.10
N GLN A 235 13.11 16.71 -1.81
CA GLN A 235 12.56 16.86 -3.17
C GLN A 235 13.37 16.06 -4.18
N ARG A 236 14.70 16.07 -4.06
CA ARG A 236 15.59 15.27 -4.91
C ARG A 236 15.34 13.78 -4.73
N MET A 237 15.27 13.32 -3.47
CA MET A 237 14.91 11.94 -3.15
C MET A 237 13.57 11.55 -3.78
N ALA A 238 12.52 12.36 -3.61
CA ALA A 238 11.22 12.06 -4.20
C ALA A 238 11.28 11.99 -5.74
N LEU A 239 12.07 12.88 -6.36
CA LEU A 239 12.30 12.88 -7.81
C LEU A 239 13.08 11.64 -8.29
N ASP A 240 14.05 11.19 -7.52
CA ASP A 240 14.83 9.99 -7.82
C ASP A 240 13.91 8.75 -7.79
N HIS A 241 13.01 8.65 -6.80
CA HIS A 241 11.98 7.61 -6.75
C HIS A 241 11.01 7.65 -7.94
N LEU A 242 10.60 8.85 -8.38
CA LEU A 242 9.80 9.01 -9.60
C LEU A 242 10.57 8.51 -10.84
N SER A 243 11.88 8.76 -10.89
CA SER A 243 12.75 8.37 -12.00
C SER A 243 13.06 6.87 -12.01
N MET A 244 13.22 6.24 -10.84
CA MET A 244 13.43 4.80 -10.69
C MET A 244 12.24 3.97 -11.19
N ALA A 245 11.03 4.54 -11.16
CA ALA A 245 9.84 3.90 -11.72
C ALA A 245 9.86 3.83 -13.26
N ILE A 246 10.85 4.45 -13.92
CA ILE A 246 11.02 4.43 -15.37
C ILE A 246 12.03 3.33 -15.73
N PRO A 247 11.63 2.25 -16.43
CA PRO A 247 12.56 1.22 -16.90
C PRO A 247 13.71 1.83 -17.72
N ALA A 248 14.95 1.49 -17.38
CA ALA A 248 16.14 1.99 -18.07
C ALA A 248 16.13 1.71 -19.59
N THR A 249 15.47 0.62 -20.00
CA THR A 249 15.29 0.23 -21.41
C THR A 249 14.45 1.24 -22.22
N LEU A 250 13.57 2.01 -21.58
CA LEU A 250 12.74 3.02 -22.24
C LEU A 250 13.44 4.38 -22.38
N ALA A 251 14.48 4.66 -21.57
CA ALA A 251 15.16 5.96 -21.55
C ALA A 251 16.10 6.19 -22.75
N ALA A 252 16.53 5.13 -23.44
CA ALA A 252 17.64 5.21 -24.40
C ALA A 252 17.26 5.59 -25.86
N SER A 253 15.96 5.73 -26.22
CA SER A 253 15.60 5.82 -27.65
C SER A 253 14.59 6.89 -28.08
N SER A 254 14.14 7.81 -27.21
CA SER A 254 13.12 8.80 -27.59
C SER A 254 13.62 10.24 -27.57
N THR A 255 13.42 10.95 -28.69
CA THR A 255 13.40 12.42 -28.69
C THR A 255 12.29 12.89 -27.74
N PRO A 256 12.57 13.79 -26.78
CA PRO A 256 11.55 14.30 -25.87
C PRO A 256 10.37 14.89 -26.64
N GLN A 257 9.16 14.45 -26.32
CA GLN A 257 7.91 14.90 -26.94
C GLN A 257 7.12 15.85 -26.02
N ALA A 258 7.44 15.86 -24.72
CA ALA A 258 6.80 16.67 -23.70
C ALA A 258 7.83 17.16 -22.68
N THR A 259 7.44 18.10 -21.82
CA THR A 259 8.28 18.62 -20.74
C THR A 259 7.55 18.48 -19.40
N LEU A 260 8.21 17.90 -18.40
CA LEU A 260 7.74 17.88 -17.02
C LEU A 260 8.60 18.84 -16.21
N ILE A 261 8.01 19.92 -15.71
CA ILE A 261 8.69 20.90 -14.85
C ILE A 261 8.28 20.65 -13.41
N ILE A 262 9.26 20.45 -12.53
CA ILE A 262 9.06 20.26 -11.10
C ILE A 262 9.94 21.26 -10.36
N ALA A 263 9.33 22.31 -9.79
CA ALA A 263 10.06 23.23 -8.92
C ALA A 263 9.11 24.00 -8.01
N ARG A 264 9.64 24.62 -6.95
CA ARG A 264 8.87 25.58 -6.15
C ARG A 264 8.51 26.81 -6.97
N PHE A 265 7.36 27.39 -6.67
CA PHE A 265 6.79 28.47 -7.45
C PHE A 265 7.71 29.71 -7.54
N ASP A 266 8.40 30.04 -6.44
CA ASP A 266 9.37 31.12 -6.33
C ASP A 266 10.70 30.84 -7.07
N HIS A 267 10.95 29.59 -7.44
CA HIS A 267 12.14 29.14 -8.17
C HIS A 267 11.87 28.75 -9.62
N LEU A 268 10.61 28.81 -10.08
CA LEU A 268 10.24 28.53 -11.46
C LEU A 268 10.61 29.70 -12.36
N SER A 269 11.75 29.63 -13.03
CA SER A 269 12.22 30.65 -13.99
C SER A 269 11.73 30.39 -15.42
N GLU A 270 11.31 29.16 -15.68
CA GLU A 270 10.97 28.60 -17.00
C GLU A 270 9.52 28.89 -17.41
N LEU A 271 8.71 29.46 -16.51
CA LEU A 271 7.32 29.83 -16.79
C LEU A 271 7.23 31.16 -17.54
N THR A 272 6.34 31.19 -18.53
CA THR A 272 5.88 32.47 -19.10
C THR A 272 5.09 33.28 -18.08
N ASP A 273 5.00 34.60 -18.25
CA ASP A 273 4.25 35.49 -17.35
C ASP A 273 2.78 35.09 -17.20
N SER A 274 2.18 34.59 -18.28
CA SER A 274 0.81 34.06 -18.26
C SER A 274 0.69 32.84 -17.36
N GLN A 275 1.59 31.86 -17.50
CA GLN A 275 1.58 30.64 -16.68
C GLN A 275 1.87 30.96 -15.22
N ARG A 276 2.81 31.87 -14.96
CA ARG A 276 3.14 32.34 -13.63
C ARG A 276 1.93 32.98 -12.96
N SER A 277 1.22 33.86 -13.68
CA SER A 277 0.02 34.52 -13.15
C SER A 277 -1.12 33.54 -12.86
N GLU A 278 -1.37 32.59 -13.77
CA GLU A 278 -2.38 31.53 -13.59
C GLU A 278 -2.05 30.67 -12.36
N ILE A 279 -0.84 30.12 -12.29
CA ILE A 279 -0.41 29.28 -11.17
C ILE A 279 -0.41 30.07 -9.86
N HIS A 280 0.06 31.32 -9.87
CA HIS A 280 -0.01 32.18 -8.70
C HIS A 280 -1.44 32.34 -8.21
N SER A 281 -2.41 32.53 -9.12
CA SER A 281 -3.83 32.64 -8.75
C SER A 281 -4.37 31.36 -8.10
N LEU A 282 -3.97 30.18 -8.61
CA LEU A 282 -4.36 28.88 -8.05
C LEU A 282 -3.74 28.65 -6.67
N LEU A 283 -2.51 29.14 -6.46
CA LEU A 283 -1.81 29.05 -5.17
C LEU A 283 -2.22 30.13 -4.17
N SER A 284 -2.83 31.23 -4.64
CA SER A 284 -3.19 32.40 -3.81
C SER A 284 -4.58 32.33 -3.19
N ASP A 285 -5.32 31.24 -3.40
CA ASP A 285 -6.64 31.05 -2.78
C ASP A 285 -6.52 31.14 -1.23
N PRO A 286 -7.17 32.11 -0.56
CA PRO A 286 -6.69 32.64 0.72
C PRO A 286 -6.92 31.76 1.96
N THR A 287 -7.69 30.68 1.86
CA THR A 287 -7.99 29.84 3.04
C THR A 287 -7.05 28.65 3.15
N GLY A 288 -5.84 28.89 3.68
CA GLY A 288 -4.94 27.85 4.23
C GLY A 288 -3.81 27.36 3.34
N TRP A 289 -3.65 27.89 2.13
CA TRP A 289 -2.61 27.46 1.18
C TRP A 289 -1.19 27.91 1.55
N LYS A 290 -1.06 29.13 2.10
CA LYS A 290 0.23 29.79 2.32
C LYS A 290 1.10 29.15 3.41
N GLU A 291 0.54 28.27 4.24
CA GLU A 291 1.28 27.66 5.37
C GLU A 291 1.52 26.13 5.22
N GLN A 292 0.74 25.38 4.43
CA GLN A 292 0.54 23.95 4.72
C GLN A 292 0.54 23.00 3.50
N GLN A 293 1.72 22.73 2.93
CA GLN A 293 1.98 21.48 2.17
C GLN A 293 1.10 21.24 0.91
N GLY A 294 0.40 22.28 0.43
CA GLY A 294 -0.41 22.24 -0.80
C GLY A 294 0.43 22.32 -2.06
N TYR A 295 -0.13 21.86 -3.17
CA TYR A 295 0.52 21.86 -4.48
C TYR A 295 -0.47 21.98 -5.64
N VAL A 296 0.10 22.32 -6.81
CA VAL A 296 -0.60 22.41 -8.08
C VAL A 296 0.12 21.53 -9.10
N ILE A 297 -0.65 20.73 -9.85
CA ILE A 297 -0.20 20.04 -11.07
C ILE A 297 -1.04 20.56 -12.22
N ARG A 298 -0.39 21.17 -13.21
CA ARG A 298 -1.05 21.80 -14.35
C ARG A 298 -0.52 21.22 -15.65
N HIS A 299 -1.42 20.70 -16.47
CA HIS A 299 -1.12 20.22 -17.82
C HIS A 299 -1.52 21.28 -18.85
N TYR A 300 -0.58 21.59 -19.75
CA TYR A 300 -0.74 22.49 -20.89
C TYR A 300 -0.60 21.66 -22.19
N PRO A 301 -1.70 21.13 -22.75
CA PRO A 301 -1.66 20.25 -23.91
C PRO A 301 -0.97 20.89 -25.13
N ASP A 302 -1.27 22.17 -25.39
CA ASP A 302 -0.79 22.92 -26.54
C ASP A 302 0.73 23.13 -26.51
N ARG A 303 1.32 23.08 -25.30
CA ARG A 303 2.75 23.19 -25.05
C ARG A 303 3.41 21.84 -24.76
N LYS A 304 2.62 20.77 -24.74
CA LYS A 304 3.03 19.42 -24.30
C LYS A 304 3.80 19.47 -22.98
N GLN A 305 3.26 20.22 -22.00
CA GLN A 305 3.97 20.51 -20.76
C GLN A 305 3.12 20.15 -19.55
N ILE A 306 3.75 19.56 -18.54
CA ILE A 306 3.19 19.37 -17.20
C ILE A 306 4.04 20.18 -16.23
N ILE A 307 3.42 20.96 -15.35
CA ILE A 307 4.08 21.70 -14.29
C ILE A 307 3.55 21.21 -12.96
N ALA A 308 4.42 20.70 -12.10
CA ALA A 308 4.11 20.35 -10.71
C ALA A 308 4.87 21.31 -9.78
N THR A 309 4.13 22.02 -8.93
CA THR A 309 4.71 23.11 -8.14
C THR A 309 3.96 23.34 -6.83
N SER A 310 4.58 24.08 -5.93
CA SER A 310 4.07 24.45 -4.61
C SER A 310 4.69 25.76 -4.13
N LEU A 311 4.13 26.36 -3.09
CA LEU A 311 4.74 27.50 -2.40
C LEU A 311 5.90 27.11 -1.45
N GLY A 312 5.92 25.87 -0.97
CA GLY A 312 6.91 25.40 0.00
C GLY A 312 7.35 23.96 -0.21
N ASP A 313 8.40 23.56 0.50
CA ASP A 313 9.13 22.33 0.16
C ASP A 313 8.30 21.05 0.30
N LYS A 314 7.54 20.94 1.39
CA LYS A 314 6.65 19.81 1.66
C LYS A 314 5.56 19.65 0.60
N GLY A 315 5.07 20.78 0.08
CA GLY A 315 4.10 20.75 -1.02
C GLY A 315 4.69 20.17 -2.29
N LEU A 316 5.96 20.48 -2.59
CA LEU A 316 6.59 19.97 -3.81
C LEU A 316 6.80 18.47 -3.73
N VAL A 317 7.21 17.97 -2.56
CA VAL A 317 7.29 16.54 -2.27
C VAL A 317 5.92 15.86 -2.47
N ASN A 318 4.84 16.45 -1.95
CA ASN A 318 3.49 15.94 -2.13
C ASN A 318 3.05 15.91 -3.61
N ALA A 319 3.50 16.88 -4.41
CA ALA A 319 3.27 16.93 -5.85
C ALA A 319 4.00 15.80 -6.57
N ILE A 320 5.27 15.55 -6.23
CA ILE A 320 6.06 14.45 -6.79
C ILE A 320 5.43 13.10 -6.41
N ALA A 321 5.06 12.93 -5.14
CA ALA A 321 4.34 11.74 -4.67
C ALA A 321 2.99 11.55 -5.36
N HIS A 322 2.28 12.64 -5.71
CA HIS A 322 1.06 12.54 -6.53
C HIS A 322 1.39 11.99 -7.91
N LEU A 323 2.40 12.55 -8.59
CA LEU A 323 2.81 12.09 -9.92
C LEU A 323 3.25 10.62 -9.89
N GLN A 324 3.99 10.20 -8.87
CA GLN A 324 4.44 8.82 -8.71
C GLN A 324 3.25 7.85 -8.55
N ARG A 325 2.26 8.19 -7.71
CA ARG A 325 1.03 7.39 -7.57
C ARG A 325 0.16 7.38 -8.83
N SER A 326 0.33 8.41 -9.67
CA SER A 326 -0.34 8.54 -10.97
C SER A 326 0.39 7.83 -12.11
N LEU A 327 1.55 7.20 -11.83
CA LEU A 327 2.19 6.33 -12.78
C LEU A 327 1.36 5.07 -12.97
N ILE A 328 0.92 4.85 -14.20
CA ILE A 328 0.28 3.59 -14.57
C ILE A 328 1.32 2.73 -15.28
N LEU A 329 1.50 1.51 -14.77
CA LEU A 329 2.27 0.46 -15.41
C LEU A 329 1.45 -0.15 -16.56
N LEU A 330 1.40 0.59 -17.67
CA LEU A 330 0.95 0.10 -18.98
C LEU A 330 2.17 -0.45 -19.74
N PRO A 331 2.00 -1.06 -20.94
CA PRO A 331 3.15 -1.41 -21.78
C PRO A 331 4.14 -0.26 -22.01
N GLU A 332 3.71 1.00 -21.85
CA GLU A 332 4.59 2.16 -21.64
C GLU A 332 4.30 2.79 -20.27
N VAL A 333 5.33 3.09 -19.47
CA VAL A 333 5.15 3.85 -18.22
C VAL A 333 4.69 5.27 -18.56
N ALA A 334 3.51 5.65 -18.09
CA ALA A 334 2.88 6.93 -18.36
C ALA A 334 2.35 7.59 -17.09
N ILE A 335 2.44 8.92 -17.03
CA ILE A 335 1.72 9.72 -16.04
C ILE A 335 0.27 9.84 -16.53
N ALA A 336 -0.67 9.43 -15.69
CA ALA A 336 -2.08 9.57 -15.95
C ALA A 336 -2.63 10.76 -15.14
N LEU A 337 -3.15 11.78 -15.82
CA LEU A 337 -3.79 12.92 -15.16
C LEU A 337 -5.30 12.87 -15.36
N GLU A 338 -6.04 13.02 -14.25
CA GLU A 338 -7.50 13.04 -14.23
C GLU A 338 -8.06 14.30 -14.92
N LYS A 339 -7.40 15.42 -14.69
CA LYS A 339 -7.81 16.77 -15.10
C LYS A 339 -6.59 17.60 -15.46
N ASP A 340 -6.81 18.66 -16.23
CA ASP A 340 -5.72 19.54 -16.63
C ASP A 340 -5.20 20.43 -15.49
N VAL A 341 -5.96 20.57 -14.40
CA VAL A 341 -5.54 21.29 -13.20
C VAL A 341 -5.85 20.45 -11.96
N THR A 342 -4.82 19.99 -11.26
CA THR A 342 -4.94 19.46 -9.92
C THR A 342 -4.43 20.48 -8.93
N VAL A 343 -5.26 20.79 -7.96
CA VAL A 343 -5.00 21.73 -6.87
C VAL A 343 -5.39 20.95 -5.62
N GLU A 344 -4.41 20.58 -4.81
CA GLU A 344 -4.63 19.71 -3.65
C GLU A 344 -3.83 20.19 -2.45
N LYS A 345 -4.43 20.02 -1.26
CA LYS A 345 -3.76 20.18 0.02
C LYS A 345 -4.20 19.05 0.95
N PRO A 346 -3.35 18.60 1.86
CA PRO A 346 -3.78 17.69 2.91
C PRO A 346 -4.89 18.32 3.76
N GLU A 347 -5.86 17.51 4.20
CA GLU A 347 -6.92 17.96 5.12
C GLU A 347 -6.35 18.28 6.51
N THR A 348 -5.39 17.48 6.97
CA THR A 348 -4.67 17.65 8.23
C THR A 348 -3.22 18.03 7.98
N GLU A 349 -2.71 19.04 8.68
CA GLU A 349 -1.32 19.49 8.53
C GLU A 349 -0.31 18.44 9.03
N GLU A 350 -0.61 17.85 10.18
CA GLU A 350 0.20 16.82 10.82
C GLU A 350 -0.40 15.44 10.54
N ARG A 351 0.39 14.60 9.87
CA ARG A 351 0.04 13.22 9.54
C ARG A 351 1.14 12.33 10.06
N GLY A 352 0.78 11.51 11.05
CA GLY A 352 1.70 10.74 11.84
C GLY A 352 1.58 9.25 11.59
N ILE A 353 2.68 8.53 11.78
CA ILE A 353 2.61 7.11 12.12
C ILE A 353 3.31 6.85 13.44
N TYR A 354 2.79 5.89 14.19
CA TYR A 354 3.44 5.36 15.39
C TYR A 354 3.96 3.96 15.08
N ILE A 355 5.26 3.74 15.31
CA ILE A 355 5.91 2.47 15.06
C ILE A 355 6.32 1.85 16.39
N ASN A 356 5.89 0.61 16.63
CA ASN A 356 6.41 -0.15 17.75
C ASN A 356 7.63 -0.95 17.28
N ILE A 357 8.81 -0.54 17.75
CA ILE A 357 10.08 -1.11 17.34
C ILE A 357 10.61 -2.01 18.46
N GLY A 358 10.63 -3.33 18.21
CA GLY A 358 11.17 -4.30 19.16
C GLY A 358 12.70 -4.37 19.10
N TYR A 359 13.37 -4.07 20.22
CA TYR A 359 14.83 -4.23 20.35
C TYR A 359 15.22 -5.67 20.71
N GLY A 360 16.31 -6.17 20.13
CA GLY A 360 16.80 -7.52 20.41
C GLY A 360 15.87 -8.64 19.96
N LEU A 361 14.96 -8.36 19.00
CA LEU A 361 14.27 -9.38 18.23
C LEU A 361 15.16 -9.75 17.05
N SER A 362 15.78 -10.93 17.13
CA SER A 362 16.67 -11.46 16.08
C SER A 362 15.95 -11.76 14.76
N SER A 363 14.64 -11.53 14.68
CA SER A 363 13.79 -11.85 13.53
C SER A 363 12.59 -10.90 13.37
N GLY A 364 12.72 -9.61 13.71
CA GLY A 364 11.65 -8.61 13.47
C GLY A 364 11.78 -7.92 12.10
N PRO A 365 10.67 -7.52 11.45
CA PRO A 365 10.69 -6.86 10.13
C PRO A 365 11.24 -5.43 10.14
N ILE A 366 11.24 -4.73 11.29
CA ILE A 366 11.85 -3.40 11.46
C ILE A 366 12.46 -3.34 12.87
N THR A 367 13.78 -3.50 12.98
CA THR A 367 14.49 -3.30 14.26
C THR A 367 15.75 -2.46 14.03
N PRO A 368 16.16 -1.59 14.96
CA PRO A 368 17.31 -0.71 14.75
C PRO A 368 18.62 -1.48 14.69
N ASP A 369 18.63 -2.70 15.24
CA ASP A 369 19.78 -3.59 15.27
C ASP A 369 19.94 -4.40 13.97
N ASN A 370 18.84 -4.64 13.23
CA ASN A 370 18.86 -5.47 12.02
C ASN A 370 18.77 -4.65 10.73
N TRP A 371 18.32 -3.40 10.82
CA TRP A 371 18.25 -2.52 9.67
C TRP A 371 19.50 -1.66 9.56
N ASN A 372 20.14 -1.72 8.39
CA ASN A 372 21.21 -0.81 8.04
C ASN A 372 20.65 0.58 7.67
N GLU A 373 21.55 1.54 7.48
CA GLU A 373 21.21 2.93 7.16
C GLU A 373 20.34 3.03 5.89
N GLN A 374 20.67 2.28 4.85
CA GLN A 374 19.94 2.28 3.58
C GLN A 374 18.50 1.74 3.73
N GLU A 375 18.28 0.76 4.59
CA GLU A 375 16.93 0.23 4.88
C GLU A 375 16.08 1.28 5.61
N TRP A 376 16.67 1.97 6.58
CA TRP A 376 16.02 3.10 7.27
C TRP A 376 15.70 4.25 6.32
N GLU A 377 16.64 4.63 5.47
CA GLU A 377 16.44 5.65 4.44
C GLU A 377 15.29 5.26 3.51
N SER A 378 15.32 4.04 2.96
CA SER A 378 14.26 3.56 2.08
C SER A 378 12.88 3.57 2.74
N PHE A 379 12.80 3.31 4.05
CA PHE A 379 11.55 3.37 4.78
C PHE A 379 11.09 4.80 5.02
N ILE A 380 11.99 5.70 5.44
CA ILE A 380 11.68 7.13 5.60
C ILE A 380 11.21 7.73 4.28
N ASP A 381 11.84 7.38 3.17
CA ASP A 381 11.42 7.79 1.82
C ASP A 381 9.98 7.35 1.54
N GLN A 382 9.64 6.10 1.85
CA GLN A 382 8.27 5.61 1.70
C GLN A 382 7.27 6.39 2.57
N LEU A 383 7.64 6.77 3.79
CA LEU A 383 6.79 7.61 4.65
C LEU A 383 6.56 8.98 4.03
N VAL A 384 7.63 9.60 3.52
CA VAL A 384 7.58 10.90 2.87
C VAL A 384 6.70 10.85 1.61
N LEU A 385 6.84 9.80 0.79
CA LEU A 385 6.01 9.57 -0.40
C LEU A 385 4.55 9.23 -0.04
N ALA A 386 4.32 8.58 1.11
CA ALA A 386 3.00 8.40 1.71
C ALA A 386 2.45 9.69 2.36
N ARG A 387 3.19 10.80 2.26
CA ARG A 387 2.83 12.13 2.79
C ARG A 387 2.72 12.18 4.30
N VAL A 388 3.43 11.29 5.00
CA VAL A 388 3.61 11.35 6.45
C VAL A 388 4.54 12.52 6.78
N THR A 389 4.18 13.33 7.77
CA THR A 389 4.90 14.57 8.13
C THR A 389 5.61 14.47 9.46
N PHE A 390 5.22 13.50 10.28
CA PHE A 390 5.92 13.14 11.50
C PHE A 390 5.78 11.65 11.73
N TRP A 391 6.67 11.10 12.53
CA TRP A 391 6.56 9.73 12.98
C TRP A 391 7.09 9.68 14.40
N SER A 392 6.54 8.76 15.18
CA SER A 392 7.04 8.45 16.51
C SER A 392 7.27 6.96 16.60
N PHE A 393 8.16 6.58 17.49
CA PHE A 393 8.38 5.17 17.73
C PHE A 393 8.59 4.89 19.20
N PHE A 394 8.18 3.68 19.60
CA PHE A 394 8.47 3.17 20.93
C PHE A 394 9.56 2.11 20.82
N SER A 395 10.56 2.27 21.66
CA SER A 395 11.69 1.38 21.75
C SER A 395 11.74 0.76 23.14
N VAL A 396 11.68 -0.57 23.20
CA VAL A 396 11.85 -1.34 24.44
C VAL A 396 13.27 -1.88 24.51
N ASP A 397 14.18 -1.13 25.13
CA ASP A 397 15.44 -1.73 25.57
C ASP A 397 15.12 -2.66 26.76
N ARG A 398 15.66 -3.90 26.74
CA ARG A 398 15.47 -4.91 27.81
C ARG A 398 15.81 -4.37 29.21
N ASN A 399 16.51 -3.25 29.31
CA ASN A 399 16.85 -2.63 30.58
C ASN A 399 16.13 -1.30 30.87
N ARG A 400 15.48 -0.62 29.90
CA ARG A 400 14.79 0.68 30.06
C ARG A 400 13.77 0.95 28.93
N ALA A 401 12.59 1.47 29.26
CA ALA A 401 11.64 1.98 28.27
C ALA A 401 11.94 3.47 27.96
N TYR A 402 11.99 3.83 26.68
CA TYR A 402 12.14 5.23 26.23
C TYR A 402 10.99 5.59 25.27
N LEU A 403 10.39 6.76 25.49
CA LEU A 403 9.46 7.41 24.56
C LEU A 403 10.24 8.51 23.82
N SER A 404 10.17 8.51 22.50
CA SER A 404 10.83 9.49 21.63
C SER A 404 9.95 9.90 20.47
#